data_AF-A0A124GXG0-F1
#
_entry.id   AF-A0A124GXG0-F1
#
_cell.length_a   1.000
_cell.length_b   1.000
_cell.length_c   1.000
_cell.angle_alpha   90.00
_cell.angle_beta   90.00
_cell.angle_gamma   90.00
#
_symmetry.space_group_name_H-M   'P 1'
#
loop_
_entity.id
_entity.type
_entity.pdbx_description
1 polymer ?
#
loop_
_entity_poly.entity_id
_entity_poly.type
_entity_poly.pdbx_seq_one_letter_code
_entity_poly.pdbx_strand_id
1 'polypeptide(L)'
;MTESEFDLHPKASPEVIKERQALAERVCRELQRAGLPVYRGDLSGEPHSRPGVDVHVAPFLEGGVYADWRTEAELRDAALDLFSQGIDYSKPPPIVRHHKTVLNHMQAALLGILTSAGFEVEEPDRHGHGSMVHVKGLRR
;
A
#
# COMPACT_ATOMS: atom_id res chain seq x y z
N MET A 1 4.64 37.26 6.53
CA MET A 1 4.79 36.09 5.64
C MET A 1 5.37 34.99 6.51
N THR A 2 4.54 34.12 7.05
CA THR A 2 4.98 32.96 7.83
C THR A 2 5.33 31.86 6.83
N GLU A 3 6.63 31.57 6.69
CA GLU A 3 7.08 30.34 6.05
C GLU A 3 6.44 29.18 6.81
N SER A 4 5.50 28.48 6.17
CA SER A 4 5.00 27.21 6.65
C SER A 4 6.13 26.21 6.43
N GLU A 5 7.04 26.09 7.41
CA GLU A 5 7.79 24.86 7.60
C GLU A 5 6.75 23.75 7.75
N PHE A 6 6.46 23.06 6.65
CA PHE A 6 5.78 21.77 6.75
C PHE A 6 6.68 20.93 7.62
N ASP A 7 6.29 20.72 8.89
CA ASP A 7 6.97 19.84 9.83
C ASP A 7 7.10 18.48 9.15
N LEU A 8 8.26 18.25 8.53
CA LEU A 8 8.56 16.99 7.88
C LEU A 8 8.63 15.99 9.03
N HIS A 9 7.62 15.11 9.09
CA HIS A 9 7.55 14.07 10.11
C HIS A 9 8.95 13.48 10.32
N PRO A 10 9.44 13.43 11.57
CA PRO A 10 10.80 13.00 11.85
C PRO A 10 11.05 11.63 11.21
N LYS A 11 12.18 11.50 10.53
CA LYS A 11 12.59 10.23 9.92
C LYS A 11 13.06 9.25 11.00
N ALA A 12 12.81 7.97 10.76
CA ALA A 12 13.39 6.92 11.56
C ALA A 12 14.92 6.88 11.39
N SER A 13 15.61 6.26 12.35
CA SER A 13 17.06 6.11 12.27
C SER A 13 17.46 5.26 11.04
N PRO A 14 18.68 5.41 10.51
CA PRO A 14 19.16 4.58 9.40
C PRO A 14 19.06 3.08 9.67
N GLU A 15 19.27 2.66 10.92
CA GLU A 15 19.18 1.26 11.37
C GLU A 15 17.74 0.75 11.24
N VAL A 16 16.77 1.53 11.73
CA VAL A 16 15.34 1.20 11.61
C VAL A 16 14.92 1.14 10.14
N ILE A 17 15.38 2.07 9.31
CA ILE A 17 15.10 2.06 7.87
C ILE A 17 15.68 0.80 7.22
N LYS A 18 16.91 0.42 7.57
CA LYS A 18 17.56 -0.80 7.07
C LYS A 18 16.80 -2.06 7.46
N GLU A 19 16.31 -2.14 8.69
CA GLU A 19 15.46 -3.24 9.16
C GLU A 19 14.14 -3.31 8.38
N ARG A 20 13.49 -2.17 8.15
CA ARG A 20 12.27 -2.08 7.32
C ARG A 20 12.53 -2.47 5.88
N GLN A 21 13.68 -2.10 5.30
CA GLN A 21 14.06 -2.54 3.96
C GLN A 21 14.24 -4.06 3.88
N ALA A 22 14.92 -4.66 4.84
CA ALA A 22 15.07 -6.12 4.91
C ALA A 22 13.71 -6.82 5.09
N LEU A 23 12.80 -6.24 5.88
CA LEU A 23 11.43 -6.73 6.02
C LEU A 23 10.66 -6.63 4.70
N ALA A 24 10.74 -5.50 4.00
CA ALA A 24 10.10 -5.30 2.70
C ALA A 24 10.59 -6.31 1.66
N GLU A 25 11.89 -6.62 1.62
CA GLU A 25 12.42 -7.67 0.74
C GLU A 25 11.86 -9.06 1.05
N ARG A 26 11.66 -9.39 2.33
CA ARG A 26 11.04 -10.66 2.74
C ARG A 26 9.58 -10.73 2.32
N VAL A 27 8.83 -9.65 2.54
CA VAL A 27 7.44 -9.52 2.08
C VAL A 27 7.37 -9.73 0.57
N CYS A 28 8.25 -9.08 -0.20
CA CYS A 28 8.30 -9.27 -1.65
C CYS A 28 8.52 -10.73 -2.05
N ARG A 29 9.48 -11.42 -1.43
CA ARG A 29 9.76 -12.82 -1.73
C ARG A 29 8.57 -13.73 -1.46
N GLU A 30 7.89 -13.55 -0.33
CA GLU A 30 6.74 -14.42 0.02
C GLU A 30 5.54 -14.16 -0.88
N LEU A 31 5.26 -12.91 -1.23
CA LEU A 31 4.20 -12.58 -2.18
C LEU A 31 4.50 -13.10 -3.59
N GLN A 32 5.77 -13.06 -4.03
CA GLN A 32 6.19 -13.68 -5.29
C GLN A 32 6.04 -15.20 -5.26
N ARG A 33 6.36 -15.85 -4.13
CA ARG A 33 6.13 -17.30 -3.93
C ARG A 33 4.66 -17.67 -3.97
N ALA A 34 3.77 -16.76 -3.54
CA ALA A 34 2.33 -16.90 -3.67
C ALA A 34 1.82 -16.69 -5.11
N GLY A 35 2.71 -16.36 -6.06
CA GLY A 35 2.38 -16.15 -7.47
C GLY A 35 1.89 -14.75 -7.82
N LEU A 36 2.01 -13.78 -6.89
CA LEU A 36 1.62 -12.41 -7.17
C LEU A 36 2.73 -11.65 -7.90
N PRO A 37 2.39 -10.78 -8.87
CA PRO A 37 3.33 -9.78 -9.37
C PRO A 37 3.58 -8.77 -8.25
N VAL A 38 4.85 -8.56 -7.90
CA VAL A 38 5.24 -7.72 -6.76
C VAL A 38 6.41 -6.84 -7.15
N TYR A 39 6.43 -5.64 -6.60
CA TYR A 39 7.49 -4.72 -6.84
C TYR A 39 7.71 -3.72 -5.71
N ARG A 40 8.86 -3.05 -5.74
CA ARG A 40 9.27 -2.01 -4.79
C ARG A 40 8.95 -0.62 -5.33
N GLY A 41 7.83 -0.05 -4.91
CA GLY A 41 7.38 1.27 -5.37
C GLY A 41 8.28 2.41 -4.89
N ASP A 42 8.84 2.29 -3.69
CA ASP A 42 9.79 3.24 -3.10
C ASP A 42 11.16 3.27 -3.80
N LEU A 43 11.47 2.23 -4.58
CA LEU A 43 12.73 2.12 -5.32
C LEU A 43 12.56 2.32 -6.83
N SER A 44 11.34 2.24 -7.34
CA SER A 44 11.07 2.48 -8.76
C SER A 44 10.90 3.98 -9.03
N GLY A 45 11.70 4.51 -9.96
CA GLY A 45 11.55 5.88 -10.46
C GLY A 45 10.26 6.13 -11.25
N GLU A 46 9.44 5.11 -11.46
CA GLU A 46 8.10 5.20 -12.05
C GLU A 46 7.05 4.71 -11.04
N PRO A 47 6.57 5.60 -10.16
CA PRO A 47 5.47 5.28 -9.26
C PRO A 47 4.20 5.04 -10.07
N HIS A 48 3.44 3.99 -9.73
CA HIS A 48 2.05 3.76 -10.15
C HIS A 48 1.78 3.27 -11.59
N SER A 49 2.77 2.92 -12.42
CA SER A 49 2.51 2.54 -13.82
C SER A 49 2.17 1.06 -14.04
N ARG A 50 2.44 0.16 -13.07
CA ARG A 50 2.28 -1.29 -13.25
C ARG A 50 1.24 -1.91 -12.30
N PRO A 51 0.42 -2.87 -12.77
CA PRO A 51 -0.46 -3.66 -11.93
C PRO A 51 0.36 -4.60 -11.02
N GLY A 52 -0.18 -4.91 -9.84
CA GLY A 52 0.43 -5.83 -8.88
C GLY A 52 0.57 -5.25 -7.48
N VAL A 53 1.32 -5.95 -6.63
CA VAL A 53 1.56 -5.52 -5.26
C VAL A 53 2.73 -4.54 -5.20
N ASP A 54 2.42 -3.32 -4.78
CA ASP A 54 3.36 -2.27 -4.45
C ASP A 54 3.79 -2.40 -2.99
N VAL A 55 5.03 -2.83 -2.77
CA VAL A 55 5.63 -2.87 -1.43
C VAL A 55 6.54 -1.66 -1.26
N HIS A 56 6.31 -0.85 -0.22
CA HIS A 56 7.11 0.35 0.03
C HIS A 56 7.43 0.55 1.51
N VAL A 57 8.56 1.20 1.78
CA VAL A 57 8.97 1.61 3.13
C VAL A 57 8.62 3.07 3.33
N ALA A 58 7.79 3.38 4.32
CA ALA A 58 7.60 4.75 4.77
C ALA A 58 8.74 5.11 5.75
N PRO A 59 9.56 6.15 5.45
CA PRO A 59 10.80 6.42 6.19
C PRO A 59 10.59 7.17 7.51
N PHE A 60 9.37 7.57 7.85
CA PHE A 60 9.03 8.35 9.04
C PHE A 60 9.08 7.51 10.32
N LEU A 61 9.20 8.12 11.51
CA LEU A 61 9.22 7.41 12.80
C LEU A 61 8.03 6.45 12.93
N GLU A 62 6.82 6.95 12.67
CA GLU A 62 5.57 6.18 12.67
C GLU A 62 5.31 5.43 11.35
N GLY A 63 6.26 5.49 10.42
CA GLY A 63 6.20 4.73 9.17
C GLY A 63 6.46 3.23 9.39
N GLY A 64 6.52 2.49 8.29
CA GLY A 64 6.61 1.05 8.32
C GLY A 64 6.76 0.45 6.93
N VAL A 65 6.46 -0.84 6.81
CA VAL A 65 6.40 -1.54 5.54
C VAL A 65 4.93 -1.70 5.15
N TYR A 66 4.58 -1.24 3.96
CA TYR A 66 3.22 -1.30 3.46
C TYR A 66 3.18 -2.08 2.15
N ALA A 67 2.14 -2.90 1.99
CA ALA A 67 1.82 -3.57 0.74
C ALA A 67 0.46 -3.06 0.25
N ASP A 68 0.40 -2.60 -1.00
CA ASP A 68 -0.82 -2.11 -1.62
C ASP A 68 -1.08 -2.82 -2.94
N TRP A 69 -2.33 -3.14 -3.24
CA TRP A 69 -2.68 -3.69 -4.54
C TRP A 69 -2.94 -2.56 -5.54
N ARG A 70 -2.25 -2.59 -6.68
CA ARG A 70 -2.53 -1.73 -7.82
C ARG A 70 -3.27 -2.51 -8.90
N THR A 71 -4.47 -2.05 -9.22
CA THR A 71 -5.19 -2.53 -10.41
C THR A 71 -4.55 -2.00 -11.68
N GLU A 72 -4.95 -2.58 -12.82
CA GLU A 72 -4.64 -2.03 -14.13
C GLU A 72 -5.11 -0.58 -14.29
N ALA A 73 -4.40 0.15 -15.14
CA ALA A 73 -4.63 1.58 -15.38
C ALA A 73 -6.06 1.86 -15.85
N GLU A 74 -6.62 1.03 -16.72
CA GLU A 74 -8.00 1.20 -17.24
C GLU A 74 -9.04 1.28 -16.11
N LEU A 75 -8.97 0.36 -15.13
CA LEU A 75 -9.91 0.35 -14.00
C LEU A 75 -9.61 1.47 -12.99
N ARG A 76 -8.33 1.70 -12.70
CA ARG A 76 -7.89 2.71 -11.74
C ARG A 76 -8.24 4.11 -12.22
N ASP A 77 -7.81 4.46 -13.42
CA ASP A 77 -7.87 5.82 -13.95
C ASP A 77 -9.34 6.20 -14.20
N ALA A 78 -10.15 5.28 -14.74
CA ALA A 78 -11.59 5.52 -14.89
C ALA A 78 -12.33 5.73 -13.56
N ALA A 79 -11.89 5.09 -12.46
CA ALA A 79 -12.43 5.35 -11.13
C ALA A 79 -11.94 6.70 -10.55
N LEU A 80 -10.65 7.03 -10.73
CA LEU A 80 -10.05 8.30 -10.29
C LEU A 80 -10.64 9.52 -11.01
N ASP A 81 -10.87 9.42 -12.31
CA ASP A 81 -11.51 10.46 -13.12
C ASP A 81 -12.92 10.78 -12.64
N LEU A 82 -13.65 9.78 -12.15
CA LEU A 82 -14.97 10.01 -11.57
C LEU A 82 -14.86 10.65 -10.18
N PHE A 83 -13.90 10.25 -9.35
CA PHE A 83 -13.69 10.91 -8.05
C PHE A 83 -13.37 12.40 -8.23
N SER A 84 -12.55 12.77 -9.23
CA SER A 84 -12.19 14.17 -9.50
C SER A 84 -13.38 15.02 -9.97
N GLN A 85 -14.40 14.39 -10.56
CA GLN A 85 -15.64 15.04 -11.00
C GLN A 85 -16.67 15.25 -9.89
N GLY A 86 -16.42 14.73 -8.68
CA GLY A 86 -17.34 14.90 -7.54
C GLY A 86 -18.57 14.01 -7.61
N ILE A 87 -18.37 12.69 -7.45
CA ILE A 87 -19.47 11.72 -7.40
C ILE A 87 -20.28 11.79 -6.10
N ASP A 88 -21.53 11.33 -6.17
CA ASP A 88 -22.32 10.98 -4.99
C ASP A 88 -21.78 9.68 -4.36
N TYR A 89 -21.12 9.82 -3.21
CA TYR A 89 -20.57 8.69 -2.44
C TYR A 89 -21.63 7.78 -1.81
N SER A 90 -22.89 8.22 -1.71
CA SER A 90 -24.00 7.37 -1.25
C SER A 90 -24.46 6.41 -2.35
N LYS A 91 -24.23 6.75 -3.63
CA LYS A 91 -24.57 5.95 -4.81
C LYS A 91 -23.45 6.00 -5.85
N PRO A 92 -22.26 5.46 -5.52
CA PRO A 92 -21.10 5.53 -6.40
C PRO A 92 -21.36 4.82 -7.74
N PRO A 93 -20.84 5.33 -8.86
CA PRO A 93 -20.94 4.68 -10.17
C PRO A 93 -20.46 3.22 -10.15
N PRO A 94 -20.98 2.33 -11.03
CA PRO A 94 -20.62 0.92 -11.04
C PRO A 94 -19.12 0.64 -11.11
N ILE A 95 -18.38 1.40 -11.92
CA ILE A 95 -16.92 1.24 -12.06
C ILE A 95 -16.16 1.59 -10.77
N VAL A 96 -16.60 2.62 -10.05
CA VAL A 96 -16.04 3.01 -8.75
C VAL A 96 -16.32 1.92 -7.71
N ARG A 97 -17.54 1.35 -7.70
CA ARG A 97 -17.86 0.21 -6.82
C ARG A 97 -17.02 -1.00 -7.15
N HIS A 98 -16.82 -1.30 -8.43
CA HIS A 98 -16.01 -2.43 -8.86
C HIS A 98 -14.55 -2.26 -8.45
N HIS A 99 -13.94 -1.10 -8.72
CA HIS A 99 -12.59 -0.77 -8.28
C HIS A 99 -12.42 -0.95 -6.76
N LYS A 100 -13.30 -0.37 -5.95
CA LYS A 100 -13.28 -0.54 -4.48
C LYS A 100 -13.42 -2.01 -4.05
N THR A 101 -14.29 -2.77 -4.72
CA THR A 101 -14.50 -4.19 -4.42
C THR A 101 -13.23 -5.02 -4.69
N VAL A 102 -12.55 -4.76 -5.81
CA VAL A 102 -11.27 -5.39 -6.14
C VAL A 102 -10.22 -5.06 -5.08
N LEU A 103 -10.07 -3.79 -4.70
CA LEU A 103 -9.12 -3.38 -3.66
C LEU A 103 -9.37 -4.09 -2.32
N ASN A 104 -10.64 -4.17 -1.88
CA ASN A 104 -10.99 -4.85 -0.63
C ASN A 104 -10.67 -6.36 -0.66
N HIS A 105 -10.98 -7.04 -1.78
CA HIS A 105 -10.67 -8.46 -1.91
C HIS A 105 -9.16 -8.72 -1.92
N MET A 106 -8.40 -7.86 -2.62
CA MET A 106 -6.95 -7.99 -2.66
C MET A 106 -6.30 -7.66 -1.32
N GLN A 107 -6.80 -6.66 -0.57
CA GLN A 107 -6.35 -6.39 0.80
C GLN A 107 -6.55 -7.61 1.69
N ALA A 108 -7.75 -8.23 1.66
CA ALA A 108 -8.04 -9.43 2.44
C ALA A 108 -7.13 -10.62 2.03
N ALA A 109 -6.86 -10.78 0.73
CA ALA A 109 -5.94 -11.80 0.23
C ALA A 109 -4.50 -11.55 0.71
N LEU A 110 -4.02 -10.31 0.63
CA LEU A 110 -2.68 -9.93 1.11
C LEU A 110 -2.53 -10.18 2.62
N LEU A 111 -3.53 -9.81 3.42
CA LEU A 111 -3.56 -10.10 4.85
C LEU A 111 -3.44 -11.60 5.13
N GLY A 112 -4.24 -12.41 4.44
CA GLY A 112 -4.25 -13.86 4.59
C GLY A 112 -2.92 -14.50 4.18
N ILE A 113 -2.38 -14.13 3.02
CA ILE A 113 -1.11 -14.66 2.50
C ILE A 113 0.04 -14.31 3.44
N LEU A 114 0.19 -13.04 3.81
CA LEU A 114 1.27 -12.60 4.69
C LEU A 114 1.15 -13.20 6.10
N THR A 115 -0.07 -13.28 6.63
CA THR A 115 -0.36 -14.02 7.87
C THR A 115 0.13 -15.47 7.78
N SER A 116 -0.20 -16.17 6.67
CA SER A 116 0.19 -17.58 6.48
C SER A 116 1.69 -17.77 6.33
N ALA A 117 2.39 -16.75 5.81
CA ALA A 117 3.85 -16.70 5.70
C ALA A 117 4.54 -16.30 7.03
N GLY A 118 3.79 -16.11 8.11
CA GLY A 118 4.33 -15.81 9.44
C GLY A 118 4.60 -14.34 9.71
N PHE A 119 4.01 -13.41 8.93
CA PHE A 119 4.09 -11.98 9.23
C PHE A 119 3.01 -11.54 10.23
N GLU A 120 3.35 -10.53 11.02
CA GLU A 120 2.38 -9.75 11.78
C GLU A 120 1.89 -8.60 10.89
N VAL A 121 0.61 -8.64 10.53
CA VAL A 121 -0.01 -7.70 9.58
C VAL A 121 -1.33 -7.15 10.10
N GLU A 122 -1.66 -5.93 9.71
CA GLU A 122 -2.94 -5.27 10.05
C GLU A 122 -3.47 -4.40 8.90
N GLU A 123 -4.77 -4.10 8.95
CA GLU A 123 -5.34 -2.98 8.20
C GLU A 123 -4.89 -1.68 8.88
N PRO A 124 -4.12 -0.81 8.19
CA PRO A 124 -3.85 0.53 8.70
C PRO A 124 -5.16 1.34 8.73
N ASP A 125 -5.20 2.42 9.53
CA ASP A 125 -6.38 3.27 9.62
C ASP A 125 -6.88 3.69 8.23
N ARG A 126 -8.15 3.39 7.95
CA ARG A 126 -8.80 3.53 6.63
C ARG A 126 -8.79 4.96 6.12
N HIS A 127 -8.66 5.94 7.01
CA HIS A 127 -8.62 7.34 6.66
C HIS A 127 -7.28 7.81 6.07
N GLY A 128 -6.17 7.17 6.44
CA GLY A 128 -4.83 7.56 5.97
C GLY A 128 -4.24 6.66 4.89
N HIS A 129 -4.65 5.39 4.83
CA HIS A 129 -3.91 4.35 4.10
C HIS A 129 -4.76 3.48 3.17
N GLY A 130 -6.03 3.83 2.95
CA GLY A 130 -6.87 3.15 1.94
C GLY A 130 -6.92 1.63 2.10
N SER A 131 -6.60 0.90 1.03
CA SER A 131 -6.58 -0.57 0.97
C SER A 131 -5.22 -1.21 1.31
N MET A 132 -4.30 -0.45 1.88
CA MET A 132 -2.96 -0.95 2.21
C MET A 132 -3.01 -2.02 3.30
N VAL A 133 -1.96 -2.82 3.38
CA VAL A 133 -1.67 -3.74 4.48
C VAL A 133 -0.38 -3.28 5.14
N HIS A 134 -0.42 -3.05 6.45
CA HIS A 134 0.74 -2.69 7.24
C HIS A 134 1.41 -3.96 7.77
N VAL A 135 2.72 -4.10 7.55
CA VAL A 135 3.53 -5.22 8.03
C VAL A 135 4.42 -4.76 9.17
N LYS A 136 4.12 -5.22 10.40
CA LYS A 136 4.86 -4.84 11.62
C LYS A 136 6.15 -5.62 11.80
N GLY A 137 6.21 -6.84 11.26
CA GLY A 137 7.34 -7.73 11.44
C GLY A 137 6.93 -9.19 11.28
N LEU A 138 7.62 -10.08 11.97
CA LEU A 138 7.28 -11.50 12.04
C LEU A 138 6.44 -11.80 13.27
N ARG A 139 5.48 -12.72 13.12
CA ARG A 139 4.86 -13.39 14.25
C ARG A 139 5.91 -14.22 14.99
N ARG A 140 5.95 -14.04 16.31
CA ARG A 140 6.71 -14.88 17.24
C ARG A 140 5.96 -16.16 17.54
#